data_AF-A0A059CVA9-F1
#
_entry.id   AF-A0A059CVA9-F1
#
_cell.length_a   1.000
_cell.length_b   1.000
_cell.length_c   1.000
_cell.angle_alpha   90.00
_cell.angle_beta   90.00
_cell.angle_gamma   90.00
#
_symmetry.space_group_name_H-M   'P 1'
#
loop_
_entity.id
_entity.type
_entity.pdbx_description
1 polymer ?
#
loop_
_entity_poly.entity_id
_entity_poly.type
_entity_poly.pdbx_seq_one_letter_code
_entity_poly.pdbx_strand_id
1 'polypeptide(L)'
;MSILQTLILFSFLLSASHAAVQDFCVADLSAPEGPAGYSCKNVSAVTVNDFVFSGLGVAGNTSNLIKAAVTTAFVNQFPGLNGLGISLGRLDIAPGGVIPLHTHPGGSE
;
A
#
# COMPACT_ATOMS: atom_id res chain seq x y z
N MET A 1 11.75 -37.82 16.38
CA MET A 1 10.53 -37.04 16.08
C MET A 1 9.37 -38.02 16.00
N SER A 2 8.36 -37.90 16.86
CA SER A 2 7.16 -38.76 16.78
C SER A 2 6.42 -38.49 15.47
N ILE A 3 5.77 -39.51 14.87
CA ILE A 3 4.93 -39.37 13.67
C ILE A 3 3.91 -38.23 13.84
N LEU A 4 3.40 -38.04 15.06
CA LEU A 4 2.47 -36.97 15.39
C LEU A 4 3.11 -35.57 15.25
N GLN A 5 4.37 -35.41 15.64
CA GLN A 5 5.10 -34.14 15.50
C GLN A 5 5.36 -33.81 14.03
N THR A 6 5.66 -34.82 13.21
CA THR A 6 5.83 -34.65 11.76
C THR A 6 4.52 -34.25 11.08
N LEU A 7 3.39 -34.85 11.47
CA LEU A 7 2.07 -34.50 10.93
C LEU A 7 1.64 -33.08 11.31
N ILE A 8 1.88 -32.66 12.56
CA ILE A 8 1.60 -31.30 13.02
C ILE A 8 2.46 -30.29 12.24
N LEU A 9 3.76 -30.56 12.12
CA LEU A 9 4.68 -29.67 11.39
C LEU A 9 4.29 -29.54 9.91
N PHE A 10 3.92 -30.65 9.27
CA PHE A 10 3.49 -30.63 7.86
C PHE A 10 2.18 -29.87 7.67
N SER A 11 1.24 -29.99 8.61
CA SER A 11 -0.03 -29.24 8.58
C SER A 11 0.18 -27.73 8.71
N PHE A 12 1.11 -27.30 9.57
CA PHE A 12 1.50 -25.89 9.69
C PHE A 12 2.15 -25.34 8.41
N LEU A 13 3.04 -26.12 7.77
CA LEU A 13 3.70 -25.71 6.51
C LEU A 13 2.69 -25.56 5.36
N LEU A 14 1.73 -26.49 5.24
CA LEU A 14 0.65 -26.42 4.25
C LEU A 14 -0.25 -25.20 4.48
N SER A 15 -0.62 -24.89 5.72
CA SER A 15 -1.44 -23.71 6.04
C SER A 15 -0.70 -22.40 5.74
N ALA A 16 0.59 -22.32 6.04
CA ALA A 16 1.40 -21.14 5.77
C ALA A 16 1.56 -20.88 4.26
N SER A 17 1.66 -21.93 3.45
CA SER A 17 1.79 -21.80 1.98
C SER A 17 0.55 -21.21 1.30
N HIS A 18 -0.66 -21.47 1.81
CA HIS A 18 -1.90 -20.86 1.29
C HIS A 18 -2.05 -19.39 1.69
N ALA A 19 -1.43 -18.98 2.80
CA ALA A 19 -1.40 -17.57 3.23
C ALA A 19 -0.36 -16.74 2.45
N ALA A 20 0.59 -17.39 1.77
CA ALA A 20 1.73 -16.73 1.14
C ALA A 20 1.53 -16.36 -0.35
N VAL A 21 0.40 -16.71 -0.98
CA VAL A 21 0.20 -16.51 -2.42
C VAL A 21 -1.20 -15.96 -2.72
N GLN A 22 -1.43 -14.71 -2.35
CA GLN A 22 -2.52 -13.92 -2.92
C GLN A 22 -1.90 -12.90 -3.88
N ASP A 23 -2.25 -12.98 -5.16
CA ASP A 23 -1.72 -12.07 -6.19
C ASP A 23 -1.98 -10.60 -5.86
N PHE A 24 -3.08 -10.33 -5.15
CA PHE A 24 -3.47 -9.01 -4.69
C PHE A 24 -4.26 -9.08 -3.38
N CYS A 25 -4.22 -7.97 -2.62
CA CYS A 25 -5.05 -7.73 -1.44
C CYS A 25 -5.47 -6.27 -1.43
N VAL A 26 -6.50 -5.90 -2.23
CA VAL A 26 -7.01 -4.52 -2.26
C VAL A 26 -7.47 -4.12 -0.86
N ALA A 27 -6.99 -2.99 -0.32
CA ALA A 27 -7.32 -2.55 1.03
C ALA A 27 -8.82 -2.36 1.25
N ASP A 28 -9.37 -2.93 2.31
CA ASP A 28 -10.64 -2.52 2.88
C ASP A 28 -10.43 -1.33 3.81
N LEU A 29 -10.59 -0.12 3.25
CA LEU A 29 -10.44 1.12 4.01
C LEU A 29 -11.57 1.38 5.02
N SER A 30 -12.61 0.53 5.07
CA SER A 30 -13.64 0.60 6.12
C SER A 30 -13.24 -0.11 7.41
N ALA A 31 -12.21 -0.96 7.36
CA ALA A 31 -11.67 -1.69 8.49
C ALA A 31 -10.45 -0.96 9.10
N PRO A 32 -10.12 -1.22 10.38
CA PRO A 32 -8.89 -0.69 10.98
C PRO A 32 -7.63 -1.19 10.29
N GLU A 33 -6.61 -0.32 10.25
CA GLU A 33 -5.26 -0.68 9.83
C GLU A 33 -4.54 -1.47 10.93
N GLY A 34 -3.85 -2.55 10.53
CA GLY A 34 -3.02 -3.36 11.41
C GLY A 34 -1.53 -3.26 11.08
N PRO A 35 -0.66 -3.97 11.83
CA PRO A 35 0.79 -3.94 11.61
C PRO A 35 1.26 -4.40 10.22
N ALA A 36 0.40 -5.12 9.49
CA ALA A 36 0.66 -5.60 8.13
C ALA A 36 -0.10 -4.79 7.06
N GLY A 37 -0.70 -3.65 7.41
CA GLY A 37 -1.59 -2.88 6.55
C GLY A 37 -3.07 -3.21 6.79
N TYR A 38 -3.90 -3.04 5.77
CA TYR A 38 -5.34 -3.22 5.86
C TYR A 38 -5.75 -4.68 5.58
N SER A 39 -6.90 -5.08 6.14
CA SER A 39 -7.60 -6.29 5.69
C SER A 39 -7.98 -6.17 4.22
N CYS A 40 -8.06 -7.29 3.50
CA CYS A 40 -8.41 -7.28 2.08
C CYS A 40 -9.94 -7.13 1.87
N LYS A 41 -10.32 -6.35 0.86
CA LYS A 41 -11.65 -6.35 0.27
C LYS A 41 -12.01 -7.77 -0.20
N ASN A 42 -13.30 -8.12 -0.14
CA ASN A 42 -13.78 -9.38 -0.72
C ASN A 42 -13.45 -9.43 -2.22
N VAL A 43 -12.84 -10.53 -2.67
CA VAL A 43 -12.41 -10.73 -4.08
C VAL A 43 -13.57 -10.52 -5.07
N SER A 44 -14.79 -10.89 -4.69
CA SER A 44 -15.99 -10.69 -5.53
C SER A 44 -16.35 -9.21 -5.77
N ALA A 45 -15.84 -8.30 -4.96
CA ALA A 45 -16.04 -6.85 -5.08
C ALA A 45 -14.82 -6.13 -5.70
N VAL A 46 -13.74 -6.86 -6.00
CA VAL A 46 -12.55 -6.31 -6.67
C VAL A 46 -12.80 -6.18 -8.16
N THR A 47 -12.36 -5.07 -8.73
CA THR A 47 -12.53 -4.69 -10.13
C THR A 47 -11.22 -4.14 -10.69
N VAL A 48 -11.14 -3.98 -12.02
CA VAL A 48 -9.98 -3.35 -12.68
C VAL A 48 -9.71 -1.94 -12.14
N ASN A 49 -10.74 -1.21 -11.72
CA ASN A 49 -10.59 0.14 -11.18
C ASN A 49 -9.82 0.17 -9.85
N ASP A 50 -9.78 -0.93 -9.11
CA ASP A 50 -8.97 -1.04 -7.89
C ASP A 50 -7.46 -1.09 -8.19
N PHE A 51 -7.06 -1.24 -9.46
CA PHE A 51 -5.67 -1.34 -9.93
C PHE A 51 -5.24 -0.19 -10.86
N VAL A 52 -6.10 0.81 -11.07
CA VAL A 52 -5.80 1.97 -11.92
C VAL A 52 -5.89 3.23 -11.09
N PHE A 53 -4.78 3.99 -11.02
CA PHE A 53 -4.73 5.26 -10.31
C PHE A 53 -4.20 6.37 -11.21
N SER A 54 -5.05 7.33 -11.55
CA SER A 54 -4.69 8.49 -12.38
C SER A 54 -4.47 9.77 -11.56
N GLY A 55 -4.54 9.69 -10.22
CA GLY A 55 -4.46 10.88 -9.35
C GLY A 55 -3.15 11.66 -9.48
N LEU A 56 -2.07 11.00 -9.91
CA LEU A 56 -0.77 11.64 -10.16
C LEU A 56 -0.68 12.37 -11.52
N GLY A 57 -1.69 12.23 -12.38
CA GLY A 57 -1.69 12.82 -13.73
C GLY A 57 -1.85 14.34 -13.77
N VAL A 58 -2.27 14.96 -12.66
CA VAL A 58 -2.55 16.39 -12.57
C VAL A 58 -1.54 17.06 -11.64
N ALA A 59 -1.05 18.23 -12.04
CA ALA A 59 -0.15 19.02 -11.20
C ALA A 59 -0.87 19.53 -9.95
N GLY A 60 -0.22 19.44 -8.79
CA GLY A 60 -0.73 19.97 -7.55
C GLY A 60 -0.72 21.51 -7.50
N ASN A 61 -1.56 22.09 -6.64
CA ASN A 61 -1.65 23.54 -6.45
C ASN A 61 -0.44 24.09 -5.68
N THR A 62 0.47 24.79 -6.37
CA THR A 62 1.65 25.43 -5.78
C THR A 62 1.43 26.89 -5.38
N SER A 63 0.21 27.43 -5.46
CA SER A 63 -0.13 28.78 -4.97
C SER A 63 -0.39 28.75 -3.45
N ASN A 64 0.63 28.33 -2.70
CA ASN A 64 0.58 28.18 -1.25
C ASN A 64 1.89 28.66 -0.60
N LEU A 65 1.95 28.66 0.73
CA LEU A 65 3.07 29.20 1.52
C LEU A 65 4.43 28.59 1.16
N ILE A 66 4.48 27.28 0.90
CA ILE A 66 5.74 26.57 0.59
C ILE A 66 6.01 26.48 -0.91
N LYS A 67 5.08 26.97 -1.74
CA LYS A 67 5.10 26.91 -3.21
C LYS A 67 5.37 25.52 -3.78
N ALA A 68 4.87 24.49 -3.10
CA ALA A 68 5.03 23.11 -3.50
C ALA A 68 3.74 22.33 -3.18
N ALA A 69 3.51 21.24 -3.89
CA ALA A 69 2.40 20.34 -3.66
C ALA A 69 2.90 18.89 -3.73
N VAL A 70 2.39 18.06 -2.81
CA VAL A 70 2.65 16.62 -2.77
C VAL A 70 1.34 15.91 -3.04
N THR A 71 1.29 15.15 -4.13
CA THR A 71 0.15 14.28 -4.47
C THR A 71 0.58 12.84 -4.25
N THR A 72 -0.14 12.09 -3.41
CA THR A 72 0.27 10.75 -2.97
C THR A 72 -0.59 9.66 -3.61
N ALA A 73 0.04 8.55 -3.96
CA ALA A 73 -0.58 7.27 -4.25
C ALA A 73 -0.11 6.27 -3.18
N PHE A 74 -0.56 6.49 -1.95
CA PHE A 74 -0.38 5.55 -0.85
C PHE A 74 -1.61 4.66 -0.73
N VAL A 75 -1.60 3.67 0.16
CA VAL A 75 -2.72 2.73 0.31
C VAL A 75 -4.09 3.41 0.51
N ASN A 76 -4.13 4.56 1.19
CA ASN A 76 -5.36 5.32 1.41
C ASN A 76 -5.90 6.02 0.15
N GLN A 77 -5.04 6.33 -0.84
CA GLN A 77 -5.47 6.91 -2.13
C GLN A 77 -5.57 5.85 -3.23
N PHE A 78 -4.74 4.80 -3.14
CA PHE A 78 -4.67 3.71 -4.09
C PHE A 78 -4.67 2.36 -3.34
N PRO A 79 -5.87 1.86 -2.94
CA PRO A 79 -6.03 0.64 -2.16
C PRO A 79 -5.41 -0.62 -2.77
N GLY A 80 -5.25 -0.66 -4.09
CA GLY A 80 -4.61 -1.76 -4.81
C GLY A 80 -3.15 -2.01 -4.44
N LEU A 81 -2.48 -1.05 -3.78
CA LEU A 81 -1.09 -1.19 -3.34
C LEU A 81 -0.92 -1.96 -2.02
N ASN A 82 -2.01 -2.26 -1.32
CA ASN A 82 -1.94 -2.93 -0.02
C ASN A 82 -1.27 -4.31 -0.13
N GLY A 83 -0.29 -4.54 0.74
CA GLY A 83 0.55 -5.74 0.75
C GLY A 83 1.65 -5.78 -0.33
N LEU A 84 1.72 -4.84 -1.28
CA LEU A 84 2.70 -4.88 -2.38
C LEU A 84 4.06 -4.26 -2.03
N GLY A 85 4.17 -3.57 -0.89
CA GLY A 85 5.42 -2.96 -0.43
C GLY A 85 5.92 -1.79 -1.28
N ILE A 86 5.04 -1.18 -2.09
CA ILE A 86 5.36 -0.02 -2.92
C ILE A 86 4.34 1.10 -2.70
N SER A 87 4.79 2.33 -2.93
CA SER A 87 3.98 3.54 -2.89
C SER A 87 4.57 4.56 -3.87
N LEU A 88 3.80 5.59 -4.23
CA LEU A 88 4.29 6.63 -5.14
C LEU A 88 3.86 8.02 -4.67
N GLY A 89 4.65 9.04 -5.01
CA GLY A 89 4.32 10.44 -4.81
C GLY A 89 4.70 11.26 -6.04
N ARG A 90 3.91 12.30 -6.34
CA ARG A 90 4.25 13.35 -7.31
C ARG A 90 4.47 14.65 -6.55
N LEU A 91 5.62 15.27 -6.79
CA LEU A 91 5.96 16.57 -6.24
C LEU A 91 5.93 17.61 -7.37
N ASP A 92 5.11 18.64 -7.21
CA ASP A 92 5.13 19.83 -8.06
C ASP A 92 5.70 20.99 -7.23
N ILE A 93 6.79 21.60 -7.70
CA ILE A 93 7.52 22.64 -6.98
C ILE A 93 7.68 23.86 -7.89
N ALA A 94 7.14 25.01 -7.46
CA ALA A 94 7.26 26.26 -8.21
C ALA A 94 8.60 26.97 -7.92
N PRO A 95 8.96 28.02 -8.68
CA PRO A 95 10.17 28.80 -8.41
C PRO A 95 10.25 29.33 -6.97
N GLY A 96 11.33 28.94 -6.28
CA GLY A 96 11.57 29.24 -4.87
C GLY A 96 10.71 28.44 -3.89
N GLY A 97 10.04 27.37 -4.36
CA GLY A 97 9.32 26.44 -3.51
C GLY A 97 10.25 25.44 -2.81
N VAL A 98 9.76 24.92 -1.69
CA VAL A 98 10.52 24.01 -0.83
C VAL A 98 9.65 22.84 -0.40
N ILE A 99 10.27 21.67 -0.34
CA ILE A 99 9.80 20.58 0.49
C ILE A 99 10.66 20.64 1.76
N PRO A 100 10.07 20.92 2.94
CA PRO A 100 10.83 20.96 4.19
C PRO A 100 11.62 19.67 4.44
N LEU A 101 12.70 19.77 5.21
CA LEU A 101 13.47 18.59 5.62
C LEU A 101 12.55 17.61 6.36
N HIS A 102 12.54 16.35 5.91
CA HIS A 102 11.69 15.29 6.45
C HIS A 102 12.37 13.93 6.26
N THR A 103 11.74 12.88 6.79
CA THR A 103 12.19 11.48 6.67
C THR A 103 11.00 10.57 6.39
N HIS A 104 11.28 9.38 5.85
CA HIS A 104 10.30 8.32 5.64
C HIS A 104 10.66 7.09 6.49
N PRO A 105 10.10 6.94 7.70
CA PRO A 105 10.46 5.84 8.59
C PRO A 105 10.14 4.44 8.05
N GLY A 106 9.16 4.34 7.14
CA GLY A 106 8.66 3.08 6.59
C GLY A 106 9.00 2.82 5.13
N GLY A 107 9.92 3.59 4.53
CA GLY A 107 10.25 3.44 3.11
C GLY A 107 11.53 4.16 2.69
N SER A 108 12.13 3.68 1.62
CA SER A 108 13.17 4.41 0.87
C SER A 108 12.53 5.06 -0.35
N GLU A 109 13.08 6.20 -0.77
CA GLU A 109 12.67 6.94 -1.97
C GLU A 109 13.79 6.92 -3.03
#